data_AF-A0A944HQ86-F1
#
_entry.id   AF-A0A944HQ86-F1
#
_cell.length_a   1.000
_cell.length_b   1.000
_cell.length_c   1.000
_cell.angle_alpha   90.00
_cell.angle_beta   90.00
_cell.angle_gamma   90.00
#
_symmetry.space_group_name_H-M   'P 1'
#
loop_
_entity.id
_entity.type
_entity.pdbx_description
1 polymer ?
#
loop_
_entity_poly.entity_id
_entity_poly.type
_entity_poly.pdbx_seq_one_letter_code
_entity_poly.pdbx_strand_id
1 'polypeptide(L)'
;GSMVAYEGYVQYEANPPAVRQMASQWLTGEGVPLMKCFGDGLLYLADYGADVVCLQLDGESLSVNGTNVLAFDASLQWGVQRVKGMAKFAGQGLFNVAISGTGWVALTSRGTPIVVDCGSGEDETCVDPDALVAWSTGLRMKGKRSFKASSMIGRGSGEAYQLGFSGQGFVVVQPSEDSTDRLRARG
;
A
#
# COMPACT_ATOMS: atom_id res chain seq x y z
N GLY A 1 -10.81 -3.04 12.55
CA GLY A 1 -11.11 -4.06 11.53
C GLY A 1 -11.99 -3.42 10.48
N SER A 2 -11.86 -3.83 9.22
CA SER A 2 -12.46 -3.13 8.08
C SER A 2 -13.89 -3.58 7.75
N MET A 3 -14.42 -4.60 8.42
CA MET A 3 -15.79 -5.07 8.20
C MET A 3 -16.82 -4.13 8.82
N VAL A 4 -17.85 -3.80 8.05
CA VAL A 4 -18.96 -2.93 8.49
C VAL A 4 -20.33 -3.63 8.46
N ALA A 5 -20.52 -4.65 7.63
CA ALA A 5 -21.73 -5.47 7.60
C ALA A 5 -21.47 -6.83 6.92
N TYR A 6 -22.38 -7.79 7.11
CA TYR A 6 -22.40 -9.05 6.36
C TYR A 6 -23.84 -9.58 6.21
N GLU A 7 -24.07 -10.37 5.17
CA GLU A 7 -25.34 -11.09 4.92
C GLU A 7 -25.04 -12.54 4.59
N GLY A 8 -25.94 -13.46 4.94
CA GLY A 8 -25.76 -14.89 4.68
C GLY A 8 -24.69 -15.52 5.58
N TYR A 9 -24.04 -16.56 5.06
CA TYR A 9 -23.06 -17.34 5.81
C TYR A 9 -21.64 -16.89 5.47
N VAL A 10 -20.94 -16.29 6.45
CA VAL A 10 -19.54 -15.88 6.33
C VAL A 10 -18.76 -16.39 7.53
N GLN A 11 -17.68 -17.14 7.28
CA GLN A 11 -16.72 -17.61 8.27
C GLN A 11 -15.41 -16.84 8.17
N TYR A 12 -14.72 -16.78 9.30
CA TYR A 12 -13.49 -16.03 9.48
C TYR A 12 -12.39 -16.94 10.00
N GLU A 13 -11.31 -17.06 9.23
CA GLU A 13 -10.11 -17.76 9.64
C GLU A 13 -8.97 -16.76 9.81
N ALA A 14 -8.41 -16.74 11.02
CA ALA A 14 -7.10 -16.12 11.22
C ALA A 14 -6.07 -16.87 10.34
N ASN A 15 -5.11 -16.11 9.79
CA ASN A 15 -4.12 -16.66 8.87
C ASN A 15 -3.47 -17.96 9.38
N PRO A 16 -3.35 -19.01 8.53
CA PRO A 16 -2.77 -20.30 8.91
C PRO A 16 -1.38 -20.16 9.53
N PRO A 17 -0.93 -21.08 10.41
CA PRO A 17 0.37 -21.02 11.09
C PRO A 17 1.59 -20.80 10.18
N ALA A 18 1.57 -21.30 8.94
CA ALA A 18 2.63 -21.09 7.95
C ALA A 18 2.70 -19.62 7.46
N VAL A 19 1.53 -19.01 7.20
CA VAL A 19 1.41 -17.57 6.96
C VAL A 19 1.80 -16.82 8.25
N ARG A 20 1.42 -17.34 9.43
CA ARG A 20 1.80 -16.85 10.75
C ARG A 20 3.32 -16.92 11.03
N GLN A 21 4.08 -17.73 10.29
CA GLN A 21 5.52 -17.90 10.41
C GLN A 21 6.29 -16.97 9.45
N MET A 22 5.81 -16.75 8.22
CA MET A 22 6.23 -15.59 7.39
C MET A 22 5.89 -14.26 8.10
N ALA A 23 4.77 -14.27 8.79
CA ALA A 23 4.29 -13.24 9.70
C ALA A 23 4.97 -13.20 11.06
N SER A 24 5.80 -14.16 11.43
CA SER A 24 6.50 -14.09 12.72
C SER A 24 7.57 -12.99 12.70
N GLN A 25 7.94 -12.51 11.51
CA GLN A 25 8.64 -11.23 11.30
C GLN A 25 7.78 -9.99 11.69
N TRP A 26 6.46 -10.16 11.86
CA TRP A 26 5.50 -9.14 12.33
C TRP A 26 5.49 -8.97 13.87
N LEU A 27 6.30 -9.72 14.64
CA LEU A 27 6.46 -9.53 16.10
C LEU A 27 7.05 -8.16 16.51
N THR A 28 7.26 -7.27 15.55
CA THR A 28 7.70 -5.88 15.75
C THR A 28 6.53 -4.89 15.84
N GLY A 29 5.27 -5.33 15.74
CA GLY A 29 4.10 -4.50 16.07
C GLY A 29 3.55 -3.63 14.94
N GLU A 30 4.06 -3.77 13.71
CA GLU A 30 3.69 -2.95 12.56
C GLU A 30 3.44 -3.86 11.34
N GLY A 31 2.29 -4.53 11.27
CA GLY A 31 1.94 -5.44 10.16
C GLY A 31 0.47 -5.32 9.76
N VAL A 32 0.17 -5.57 8.48
CA VAL A 32 -1.21 -5.58 7.96
C VAL A 32 -1.95 -6.79 8.53
N PRO A 33 -2.95 -6.60 9.41
CA PRO A 33 -3.67 -7.73 9.98
C PRO A 33 -4.64 -8.30 8.93
N LEU A 34 -4.20 -9.33 8.21
CA LEU A 34 -5.02 -10.02 7.22
C LEU A 34 -5.80 -11.19 7.85
N MET A 35 -7.03 -11.37 7.39
CA MET A 35 -7.96 -12.42 7.80
C MET A 35 -8.60 -13.02 6.55
N LYS A 36 -8.69 -14.35 6.50
CA LYS A 36 -9.37 -15.02 5.40
C LYS A 36 -10.86 -15.11 5.73
N CYS A 37 -11.70 -14.68 4.79
CA CYS A 37 -13.15 -14.79 4.87
C CYS A 37 -13.64 -15.75 3.78
N PHE A 38 -14.60 -16.62 4.09
CA PHE A 38 -15.19 -17.55 3.12
C PHE A 38 -16.61 -17.95 3.53
N GLY A 39 -17.41 -18.38 2.56
CA GLY A 39 -18.79 -18.77 2.79
C GLY A 39 -19.67 -18.45 1.59
N ASP A 40 -20.98 -18.50 1.80
CA ASP A 40 -22.01 -18.17 0.82
C ASP A 40 -22.83 -17.00 1.37
N GLY A 41 -22.36 -15.79 1.09
CA GLY A 41 -22.84 -14.56 1.70
C GLY A 41 -22.15 -13.32 1.14
N LEU A 42 -22.59 -12.16 1.60
CA LEU A 42 -22.02 -10.86 1.25
C LEU A 42 -21.22 -10.30 2.42
N LEU A 43 -20.06 -9.74 2.13
CA LEU A 43 -19.21 -9.08 3.12
C LEU A 43 -18.98 -7.63 2.69
N TYR A 44 -19.32 -6.70 3.56
CA TYR A 44 -19.17 -5.27 3.31
C TYR A 44 -17.98 -4.73 4.09
N LEU A 45 -17.02 -4.14 3.37
CA LEU A 45 -15.77 -3.62 3.91
C LEU A 45 -15.67 -2.11 3.66
N ALA A 46 -15.12 -1.39 4.63
CA ALA A 46 -14.83 0.03 4.52
C ALA A 46 -13.61 0.40 5.36
N ASP A 47 -13.02 1.55 5.07
CA ASP A 47 -11.94 2.11 5.88
C ASP A 47 -12.07 3.62 6.01
N TYR A 48 -12.56 4.10 7.15
CA TYR A 48 -12.63 5.52 7.54
C TYR A 48 -13.10 6.53 6.46
N GLY A 49 -14.01 6.12 5.56
CA GLY A 49 -14.51 6.96 4.47
C GLY A 49 -13.53 7.14 3.30
N ALA A 50 -12.50 6.30 3.20
CA ALA A 50 -11.60 6.24 2.07
C ALA A 50 -12.32 5.76 0.79
N ASP A 51 -11.82 6.22 -0.34
CA ASP A 51 -12.20 5.72 -1.65
C ASP A 51 -11.61 4.33 -1.86
N VAL A 52 -12.41 3.43 -2.42
CA VAL A 52 -12.00 2.06 -2.72
C VAL A 52 -11.75 1.92 -4.21
N VAL A 53 -10.55 1.47 -4.58
CA VAL A 53 -10.16 1.20 -5.95
C VAL A 53 -9.89 -0.28 -6.13
N CYS A 54 -10.62 -0.90 -7.05
CA CYS A 54 -10.44 -2.29 -7.41
C CYS A 54 -9.54 -2.41 -8.63
N LEU A 55 -8.45 -3.16 -8.49
CA LEU A 55 -7.52 -3.49 -9.56
C LEU A 55 -7.65 -4.98 -9.86
N GLN A 56 -7.71 -5.33 -11.14
CA GLN A 56 -7.66 -6.71 -11.58
C GLN A 56 -6.22 -7.03 -11.97
N LEU A 57 -5.64 -8.05 -11.34
CA LEU A 57 -4.36 -8.63 -11.76
C LEU A 57 -4.62 -9.72 -12.79
N ASP A 58 -3.81 -9.74 -13.86
CA ASP A 58 -3.82 -10.79 -14.87
C ASP A 58 -2.42 -11.39 -15.05
N GLY A 59 -1.98 -12.18 -14.07
CA GLY A 59 -0.61 -12.71 -14.02
C GLY A 59 0.44 -11.68 -13.60
N GLU A 60 0.01 -10.50 -13.16
CA GLU A 60 0.85 -9.39 -12.76
C GLU A 60 1.23 -9.46 -11.28
N SER A 61 2.11 -8.55 -10.86
CA SER A 61 2.49 -8.38 -9.47
C SER A 61 2.56 -6.91 -9.07
N LEU A 62 1.95 -6.62 -7.93
CA LEU A 62 1.73 -5.29 -7.38
C LEU A 62 2.34 -5.21 -5.97
N SER A 63 3.11 -4.17 -5.70
CA SER A 63 3.55 -3.82 -4.35
C SER A 63 2.65 -2.70 -3.83
N VAL A 64 2.08 -2.88 -2.65
CA VAL A 64 1.10 -1.95 -2.06
C VAL A 64 1.56 -1.56 -0.68
N ASN A 65 1.41 -0.28 -0.32
CA ASN A 65 1.57 0.15 1.06
C ASN A 65 0.55 -0.61 1.94
N GLY A 66 1.05 -1.24 3.02
CA GLY A 66 0.22 -2.11 3.84
C GLY A 66 -1.02 -1.45 4.43
N THR A 67 -0.95 -0.15 4.73
CA THR A 67 -2.09 0.63 5.25
C THR A 67 -3.17 0.87 4.20
N ASN A 68 -2.85 0.70 2.91
CA ASN A 68 -3.78 0.90 1.81
C ASN A 68 -4.49 -0.40 1.37
N VAL A 69 -4.13 -1.58 1.87
CA VAL A 69 -4.77 -2.84 1.49
C VAL A 69 -6.13 -2.99 2.18
N LEU A 70 -7.22 -3.11 1.43
CA LEU A 70 -8.56 -3.40 1.98
C LEU A 70 -8.88 -4.89 1.95
N ALA A 71 -8.77 -5.50 0.77
CA ALA A 71 -9.09 -6.89 0.51
C ALA A 71 -8.45 -7.34 -0.81
N PHE A 72 -8.32 -8.65 -1.01
CA PHE A 72 -7.92 -9.22 -2.28
C PHE A 72 -8.35 -10.69 -2.34
N ASP A 73 -8.44 -11.25 -3.54
CA ASP A 73 -8.86 -12.64 -3.74
C ASP A 73 -7.94 -13.62 -3.00
N ALA A 74 -8.54 -14.59 -2.30
CA ALA A 74 -7.81 -15.57 -1.51
C ALA A 74 -6.91 -16.52 -2.33
N SER A 75 -7.08 -16.54 -3.67
CA SER A 75 -6.22 -17.27 -4.60
C SER A 75 -4.90 -16.56 -4.92
N LEU A 76 -4.80 -15.25 -4.64
CA LEU A 76 -3.60 -14.47 -4.91
C LEU A 76 -2.48 -14.84 -3.93
N GLN A 77 -1.26 -14.87 -4.47
CA GLN A 77 -0.06 -15.02 -3.66
C GLN A 77 0.32 -13.67 -3.08
N TRP A 78 0.78 -13.65 -1.83
CA TRP A 78 1.20 -12.40 -1.21
C TRP A 78 2.30 -12.60 -0.17
N GLY A 79 3.04 -11.53 0.12
CA GLY A 79 4.05 -11.50 1.15
C GLY A 79 4.42 -10.09 1.57
N VAL A 80 4.72 -9.92 2.87
CA VAL A 80 5.19 -8.62 3.38
C VAL A 80 6.67 -8.47 3.08
N GLN A 81 7.04 -7.33 2.51
CA GLN A 81 8.40 -6.98 2.18
C GLN A 81 8.76 -5.65 2.83
N ARG A 82 9.93 -5.63 3.49
CA ARG A 82 10.59 -4.38 3.86
C ARG A 82 11.31 -3.85 2.64
N VAL A 83 11.01 -2.62 2.25
CA VAL A 83 11.72 -1.97 1.16
C VAL A 83 13.12 -1.59 1.65
N LYS A 84 14.13 -2.31 1.14
CA LYS A 84 15.54 -2.01 1.43
C LYS A 84 15.90 -0.62 0.91
N GLY A 85 16.65 0.15 1.70
CA GLY A 85 17.05 1.51 1.34
C GLY A 85 16.07 2.61 1.74
N MET A 86 14.87 2.25 2.24
CA MET A 86 13.87 3.22 2.71
C MET A 86 13.77 3.33 4.24
N ALA A 87 14.66 2.67 4.99
CA ALA A 87 14.71 2.72 6.45
C ALA A 87 14.90 4.13 7.04
N LYS A 88 15.32 5.12 6.23
CA LYS A 88 15.48 6.53 6.63
C LYS A 88 14.22 7.38 6.38
N PHE A 89 13.18 6.86 5.72
CA PHE A 89 11.90 7.56 5.43
C PHE A 89 10.80 7.23 6.42
N ALA A 90 11.11 6.39 7.40
CA ALA A 90 10.15 5.78 8.28
C ALA A 90 10.37 6.27 9.72
N GLY A 91 9.62 7.31 10.11
CA GLY A 91 9.24 7.43 11.53
C GLY A 91 8.35 6.27 11.98
N GLN A 92 7.77 5.54 11.02
CA GLN A 92 7.05 4.26 11.13
C GLN A 92 7.41 3.44 9.88
N GLY A 93 7.81 2.17 10.00
CA GLY A 93 8.36 1.40 8.88
C GLY A 93 7.45 1.39 7.65
N LEU A 94 7.97 1.68 6.45
CA LEU A 94 7.25 1.44 5.20
C LEU A 94 7.25 -0.06 4.91
N PHE A 95 6.20 -0.74 5.37
CA PHE A 95 5.92 -2.14 5.06
C PHE A 95 5.02 -2.22 3.84
N ASN A 96 5.50 -2.92 2.81
CA ASN A 96 4.71 -3.16 1.62
C ASN A 96 4.26 -4.61 1.55
N VAL A 97 3.09 -4.82 0.96
CA VAL A 97 2.54 -6.13 0.65
C VAL A 97 2.73 -6.33 -0.84
N ALA A 98 3.60 -7.28 -1.21
CA ALA A 98 3.68 -7.75 -2.58
C ALA A 98 2.55 -8.75 -2.80
N ILE A 99 1.73 -8.53 -3.83
CA ILE A 99 0.60 -9.37 -4.23
C ILE A 99 0.83 -9.78 -5.69
N SER A 100 0.54 -11.03 -6.05
CA SER A 100 0.72 -11.54 -7.42
C SER A 100 -0.26 -12.65 -7.78
N GLY A 101 -0.51 -12.79 -9.09
CA GLY A 101 -1.38 -13.83 -9.65
C GLY A 101 -2.49 -13.23 -10.52
N THR A 102 -3.61 -13.94 -10.60
CA THR A 102 -4.82 -13.49 -11.33
C THR A 102 -5.99 -13.41 -10.37
N GLY A 103 -6.60 -12.24 -10.26
CA GLY A 103 -7.66 -11.95 -9.29
C GLY A 103 -7.80 -10.46 -8.98
N TRP A 104 -8.74 -10.13 -8.10
CA TRP A 104 -9.01 -8.75 -7.71
C TRP A 104 -8.26 -8.34 -6.44
N VAL A 105 -7.85 -7.08 -6.42
CA VAL A 105 -7.26 -6.38 -5.27
C VAL A 105 -8.03 -5.09 -5.04
N ALA A 106 -8.56 -4.90 -3.84
CA ALA A 106 -9.20 -3.69 -3.39
C ALA A 106 -8.24 -2.87 -2.52
N LEU A 107 -7.95 -1.66 -2.97
CA LEU A 107 -7.08 -0.69 -2.31
C LEU A 107 -7.89 0.49 -1.79
N THR A 108 -7.39 1.13 -0.75
CA THR A 108 -7.96 2.37 -0.20
C THR A 108 -7.11 3.56 -0.59
N SER A 109 -7.75 4.68 -0.87
CA SER A 109 -7.11 5.95 -1.20
C SER A 109 -7.85 7.11 -0.54
N ARG A 110 -7.17 8.23 -0.31
CA ARG A 110 -7.83 9.48 0.08
C ARG A 110 -8.14 10.27 -1.19
N GLY A 111 -9.38 10.25 -1.64
CA GLY A 111 -9.76 10.77 -2.94
C GLY A 111 -9.51 9.74 -4.05
N THR A 112 -9.95 10.07 -5.26
CA THR A 112 -9.70 9.25 -6.45
C THR A 112 -8.20 9.24 -6.78
N PRO A 113 -7.52 8.08 -6.73
CA PRO A 113 -6.09 8.03 -7.03
C PRO A 113 -5.81 8.23 -8.51
N ILE A 114 -4.58 8.59 -8.81
CA ILE A 114 -4.04 8.75 -10.15
C ILE A 114 -3.11 7.56 -10.41
N VAL A 115 -3.29 6.91 -11.55
CA VAL A 115 -2.36 5.91 -12.07
C VAL A 115 -1.39 6.61 -13.01
N VAL A 116 -0.10 6.56 -12.71
CA VAL A 116 0.95 7.18 -13.50
C VAL A 116 1.80 6.09 -14.13
N ASP A 117 1.80 6.05 -15.46
CA ASP A 117 2.67 5.17 -16.24
C ASP A 117 4.12 5.66 -16.13
N CYS A 118 5.03 4.76 -15.75
CA CYS A 118 6.46 5.05 -15.64
C CYS A 118 7.21 4.93 -16.98
N GLY A 119 6.51 4.55 -18.04
CA GLY A 119 7.07 4.32 -19.37
C GLY A 119 7.93 3.06 -19.42
N SER A 120 8.81 2.96 -20.40
CA SER A 120 9.70 1.79 -20.60
C SER A 120 11.19 2.15 -20.63
N GLY A 121 11.54 3.40 -20.28
CA GLY A 121 12.89 3.96 -20.39
C GLY A 121 13.62 4.05 -19.05
N GLU A 122 14.71 4.84 -19.05
CA GLU A 122 15.48 5.16 -17.84
C GLU A 122 14.98 6.42 -17.10
N ASP A 123 14.06 7.16 -17.72
CA ASP A 123 13.45 8.32 -17.08
C ASP A 123 12.69 7.91 -15.83
N GLU A 124 12.85 8.71 -14.77
CA GLU A 124 12.28 8.40 -13.47
C GLU A 124 10.98 9.17 -13.26
N THR A 125 9.91 8.46 -12.93
CA THR A 125 8.69 9.05 -12.35
C THR A 125 8.93 9.25 -10.85
N CYS A 126 9.06 10.51 -10.42
CA CYS A 126 9.28 10.86 -9.02
C CYS A 126 7.94 11.04 -8.29
N VAL A 127 7.78 10.34 -7.16
CA VAL A 127 6.57 10.34 -6.35
C VAL A 127 6.91 10.72 -4.91
N ASP A 128 6.01 11.44 -4.25
CA ASP A 128 6.07 11.67 -2.81
C ASP A 128 5.75 10.36 -2.04
N PRO A 129 6.64 9.88 -1.14
CA PRO A 129 6.37 8.69 -0.33
C PRO A 129 5.02 8.71 0.39
N ASP A 130 4.55 9.88 0.86
CA ASP A 130 3.31 10.01 1.64
C ASP A 130 2.05 9.93 0.76
N ALA A 131 2.20 10.12 -0.55
CA ALA A 131 1.13 9.96 -1.54
C ALA A 131 1.15 8.59 -2.24
N LEU A 132 2.17 7.75 -2.04
CA LEU A 132 2.33 6.48 -2.74
C LEU A 132 1.41 5.40 -2.17
N VAL A 133 0.53 4.84 -3.01
CA VAL A 133 -0.41 3.77 -2.65
C VAL A 133 0.12 2.41 -3.08
N ALA A 134 0.54 2.28 -4.34
CA ALA A 134 0.99 1.02 -4.93
C ALA A 134 1.89 1.25 -6.14
N TRP A 135 2.60 0.21 -6.58
CA TRP A 135 3.40 0.23 -7.81
C TRP A 135 3.64 -1.19 -8.36
N SER A 136 3.92 -1.30 -9.67
CA SER A 136 4.30 -2.58 -10.29
C SER A 136 5.62 -3.10 -9.75
N THR A 137 5.71 -4.37 -9.35
CA THR A 137 6.93 -4.92 -8.71
C THR A 137 8.16 -4.99 -9.62
N GLY A 138 7.98 -4.90 -10.93
CA GLY A 138 9.07 -4.83 -11.92
C GLY A 138 9.80 -3.49 -11.97
N LEU A 139 9.27 -2.44 -11.34
CA LEU A 139 9.89 -1.11 -11.34
C LEU A 139 11.16 -1.07 -10.48
N ARG A 140 12.18 -0.39 -10.98
CA ARG A 140 13.36 -0.04 -10.19
C ARG A 140 13.05 1.21 -9.40
N MET A 141 13.16 1.12 -8.09
CA MET A 141 12.91 2.22 -7.17
C MET A 141 14.23 2.79 -6.65
N LYS A 142 14.32 4.13 -6.62
CA LYS A 142 15.47 4.87 -6.11
C LYS A 142 15.02 6.02 -5.24
N GLY A 143 15.66 6.15 -4.09
CA GLY A 143 15.47 7.28 -3.21
C GLY A 143 16.20 8.54 -3.71
N LYS A 144 15.49 9.68 -3.79
CA LYS A 144 16.04 10.98 -4.20
C LYS A 144 15.88 12.02 -3.09
N ARG A 145 16.99 12.68 -2.74
CA ARG A 145 16.98 13.90 -1.93
C ARG A 145 16.94 15.10 -2.86
N SER A 146 15.92 15.93 -2.74
CA SER A 146 15.90 17.24 -3.38
C SER A 146 16.23 18.30 -2.34
N PHE A 147 17.44 18.85 -2.41
CA PHE A 147 17.79 20.08 -1.70
C PHE A 147 17.12 21.25 -2.42
N LYS A 148 15.92 21.67 -1.98
CA LYS A 148 15.38 22.96 -2.42
C LYS A 148 16.09 24.05 -1.62
N ALA A 149 17.13 24.63 -2.19
CA ALA A 149 17.86 25.79 -1.63
C ALA A 149 17.01 27.08 -1.48
N SER A 150 15.67 27.01 -1.56
CA SER A 150 14.78 28.19 -1.54
C SER A 150 13.52 28.07 -0.67
N SER A 151 13.27 26.98 0.04
CA SER A 151 12.10 26.88 0.95
C SER A 151 12.50 27.08 2.41
N MET A 152 12.97 28.29 2.71
CA MET A 152 13.23 28.80 4.06
C MET A 152 12.09 29.69 4.59
N ILE A 153 10.85 29.49 4.11
CA ILE A 153 9.67 30.18 4.63
C ILE A 153 8.59 29.13 4.95
N GLY A 154 8.55 28.72 6.21
CA GLY A 154 7.44 27.95 6.78
C GLY A 154 7.73 26.47 7.06
N ARG A 155 8.23 26.18 8.27
CA ARG A 155 8.17 24.91 9.02
C ARG A 155 8.65 23.62 8.30
N GLY A 156 9.86 23.19 8.68
CA GLY A 156 10.33 21.79 8.56
C GLY A 156 11.51 21.60 7.61
N SER A 157 12.66 21.21 8.17
CA SER A 157 13.94 20.68 7.61
C SER A 157 14.52 21.10 6.23
N GLY A 158 13.80 21.69 5.29
CA GLY A 158 14.31 22.10 3.97
C GLY A 158 14.70 20.95 3.01
N GLU A 159 14.56 19.69 3.42
CA GLU A 159 14.82 18.51 2.58
C GLU A 159 13.49 17.91 2.10
N ALA A 160 13.23 17.95 0.79
CA ALA A 160 12.13 17.19 0.19
C ALA A 160 12.66 15.83 -0.25
N TYR A 161 12.00 14.76 0.15
CA TYR A 161 12.37 13.40 -0.24
C TYR A 161 11.38 12.83 -1.25
N GLN A 162 11.88 12.19 -2.30
CA GLN A 162 11.06 11.59 -3.35
C GLN A 162 11.53 10.17 -3.67
N LEU A 163 10.62 9.37 -4.20
CA LEU A 163 10.89 8.04 -4.75
C LEU A 163 10.83 8.12 -6.26
N GLY A 164 11.96 7.87 -6.92
CA GLY A 164 12.03 7.71 -8.37
C GLY A 164 11.75 6.26 -8.76
N PHE A 165 10.83 6.08 -9.71
CA PHE A 165 10.49 4.80 -10.31
C PHE A 165 10.88 4.79 -11.78
N SER A 166 11.54 3.73 -12.24
CA SER A 166 11.95 3.56 -13.64
C SER A 166 11.76 2.12 -14.11
N GLY A 167 11.60 1.95 -15.43
CA GLY A 167 11.27 0.67 -16.07
C GLY A 167 9.78 0.54 -16.37
N GLN A 168 9.40 -0.61 -16.95
CA GLN A 168 8.03 -0.88 -17.39
C GLN A 168 7.09 -1.13 -16.21
N GLY A 169 6.06 -0.30 -16.09
CA GLY A 169 5.02 -0.44 -15.08
C GLY A 169 4.38 0.90 -14.73
N PHE A 170 3.63 0.91 -13.63
CA PHE A 170 2.93 2.09 -13.15
C PHE A 170 3.09 2.27 -11.65
N VAL A 171 2.82 3.49 -11.19
CA VAL A 171 2.64 3.85 -9.78
C VAL A 171 1.22 4.36 -9.58
N VAL A 172 0.66 4.11 -8.41
CA VAL A 172 -0.64 4.61 -7.97
C VAL A 172 -0.39 5.61 -6.86
N VAL A 173 -0.86 6.84 -7.07
CA VAL A 173 -0.70 7.94 -6.13
C VAL A 173 -2.05 8.47 -5.71
N GLN A 174 -2.25 8.71 -4.43
CA GLN A 174 -3.45 9.36 -3.92
C GLN A 174 -3.30 10.88 -3.99
N PRO A 175 -4.38 11.64 -4.18
CA PRO A 175 -4.37 13.10 -4.17
C PRO A 175 -4.27 13.67 -2.74
N SER A 176 -3.36 13.13 -1.91
CA SER A 176 -3.17 13.51 -0.51
C SER A 176 -1.79 13.08 0.00
N GLU A 177 -1.06 14.01 0.61
CA GLU A 177 0.20 13.77 1.35
C GLU A 177 -0.04 13.51 2.84
N ASP A 178 -1.32 13.48 3.28
CA ASP A 178 -1.67 13.42 4.69
C ASP A 178 -1.24 12.09 5.34
N SER A 179 -0.11 12.15 6.05
CA SER A 179 0.51 11.09 6.86
C SER A 179 -0.21 10.83 8.19
N THR A 180 -1.34 11.52 8.44
CA THR A 180 -2.08 11.34 9.68
C THR A 180 -2.67 9.92 9.73
N ASP A 181 -2.09 9.12 10.63
CA ASP A 181 -2.56 7.83 11.06
C ASP A 181 -4.10 7.83 11.13
N ARG A 182 -4.75 7.00 10.31
CA ARG A 182 -6.23 6.93 10.19
C ARG A 182 -6.87 6.64 11.56
N LEU A 183 -6.08 6.19 12.53
CA LEU A 183 -6.43 5.91 13.93
C LEU A 183 -6.51 7.14 14.85
N ARG A 184 -6.04 8.34 14.46
CA ARG A 184 -5.81 9.44 15.43
C ARG A 184 -6.81 10.59 15.49
N ALA A 185 -7.93 10.59 14.77
CA ALA A 185 -8.90 11.68 14.91
C ALA A 185 -10.35 11.24 14.75
N ARG A 186 -11.01 10.91 15.88
CA ARG A 186 -12.31 11.46 16.32
C ARG A 186 -12.46 11.25 17.83
N GLY A 187 -11.86 12.15 18.60
CA GLY A 187 -12.15 12.38 20.02
C GLY A 187 -12.44 13.86 20.21
#